data_AF-A0A956ART2-F1
#
_entry.id   AF-A0A956ART2-F1
#
_cell.length_a   1.000
_cell.length_b   1.000
_cell.length_c   1.000
_cell.angle_alpha   90.00
_cell.angle_beta   90.00
_cell.angle_gamma   90.00
#
_symmetry.space_group_name_H-M   'P 1'
#
loop_
_entity.id
_entity.type
_entity.pdbx_description
1 polymer ?
#
loop_
_entity_poly.entity_id
_entity_poly.type
_entity_poly.pdbx_seq_one_letter_code
_entity_poly.pdbx_strand_id
1 'polypeptide(L)'
;MARKWTIDDDDEDHGRLNGADDFPEPDEAPPSFDDAGFARRPARLPLALVLAASIVGAIFAATSTADFAAHLDRQVHAIHCSVMPGAEAQTGDSGCRTVMLSPYSSWFRDSYWGGIPVSMLALAVFCFLAYRSAHLVWRGRPLRSETGFLFAATGLPALMSIVYGYLAATAVGALCTVCAGIYVTSGLCFVGALAALLMSERPPVGDETALRRFGVGVLEGCGFVLALTLVWMAFIPQPKAGERGAEGCGTLVAPEDPAGILIDLARTPSGAPSIELLDPLCPACRAFDARLQASQLGPRLDQQAVLFPLDSTCNWMVTTSLHPGACAVAEAMLCAPGQTEARRILEWAFTHQERLLEEAKADEERLRGHIKAEFPSVASCLGTPVAKNKLVKSLRWAVANALPVMTPQLFVRGRRLCDEDTDLGLEYTLSRMIGGAR
;
A
#
# COMPACT_ATOMS: atom_id res chain seq x y z
N MET A 1 -62.36 6.89 -37.12
CA MET A 1 -62.24 7.94 -36.08
C MET A 1 -60.93 8.69 -36.31
N ALA A 2 -61.00 9.88 -36.90
CA ALA A 2 -60.06 11.02 -36.79
C ALA A 2 -60.44 11.99 -37.91
N ARG A 3 -61.06 13.12 -37.55
CA ARG A 3 -61.60 14.13 -38.47
C ARG A 3 -60.49 15.08 -38.91
N LYS A 4 -60.48 15.34 -40.22
CA LYS A 4 -59.81 16.45 -40.91
C LYS A 4 -60.63 17.72 -40.62
N TRP A 5 -59.96 18.81 -40.24
CA TRP A 5 -60.55 20.15 -40.19
C TRP A 5 -59.62 21.10 -40.95
N THR A 6 -60.13 21.55 -42.09
CA THR A 6 -59.77 22.77 -42.81
C THR A 6 -60.60 23.90 -42.24
N ILE A 7 -60.02 25.09 -42.07
CA ILE A 7 -60.76 26.35 -41.90
C ILE A 7 -60.13 27.36 -42.84
N ASP A 8 -61.03 27.96 -43.63
CA ASP A 8 -60.83 28.94 -44.69
C ASP A 8 -60.49 30.34 -44.17
N ASP A 9 -59.84 31.08 -45.05
CA ASP A 9 -59.83 32.54 -45.12
C ASP A 9 -61.26 33.09 -45.25
N ASP A 10 -61.55 34.22 -44.61
CA ASP A 10 -62.38 35.27 -45.19
C ASP A 10 -62.11 36.63 -44.53
N ASP A 11 -62.08 37.61 -45.41
CA ASP A 11 -61.95 39.06 -45.23
C ASP A 11 -62.88 39.65 -44.15
N GLU A 12 -62.45 40.72 -43.48
CA GLU A 12 -63.11 42.03 -43.67
C GLU A 12 -62.35 43.20 -43.02
N ASP A 13 -62.29 44.24 -43.84
CA ASP A 13 -61.80 45.59 -43.68
C ASP A 13 -62.53 46.36 -42.56
N HIS A 14 -61.80 47.23 -41.83
CA HIS A 14 -62.17 48.62 -41.53
C HIS A 14 -61.43 49.19 -40.32
N GLY A 15 -60.88 50.40 -40.50
CA GLY A 15 -60.73 51.35 -39.39
C GLY A 15 -59.37 52.02 -39.26
N ARG A 16 -59.06 52.96 -40.17
CA ARG A 16 -58.11 54.04 -39.87
C ARG A 16 -58.60 54.85 -38.68
N LEU A 17 -57.83 54.87 -37.60
CA LEU A 17 -57.83 55.94 -36.61
C LEU A 17 -56.41 56.50 -36.51
N ASN A 18 -56.22 57.64 -37.15
CA ASN A 18 -55.10 58.55 -36.90
C ASN A 18 -55.43 59.37 -35.65
N GLY A 19 -54.58 59.27 -34.64
CA GLY A 19 -54.61 60.07 -33.41
C GLY A 19 -53.61 59.43 -32.45
N ALA A 20 -52.33 59.83 -32.51
CA ALA A 20 -51.80 60.85 -31.62
C ALA A 20 -51.98 60.43 -30.16
N ASP A 21 -51.00 59.69 -29.64
CA ASP A 21 -50.53 59.79 -28.27
C ASP A 21 -49.10 59.25 -28.20
N ASP A 22 -48.18 60.13 -27.80
CA ASP A 22 -46.78 59.90 -27.51
C ASP A 22 -46.61 58.71 -26.55
N PHE A 23 -46.14 57.58 -27.06
CA PHE A 23 -45.44 56.61 -26.23
C PHE A 23 -43.96 56.99 -26.27
N PRO A 24 -43.33 57.35 -25.13
CA PRO A 24 -41.89 57.55 -25.09
C PRO A 24 -41.23 56.25 -25.56
N GLU A 25 -40.34 56.36 -26.55
CA GLU A 25 -39.45 55.28 -26.94
C GLU A 25 -38.81 54.69 -25.67
N PRO A 26 -38.85 53.37 -25.44
CA PRO A 26 -38.06 52.73 -24.40
C PRO A 26 -36.58 52.69 -24.84
N ASP A 27 -36.04 53.85 -25.19
CA ASP A 27 -34.63 54.09 -25.44
C ASP A 27 -33.96 54.35 -24.10
N GLU A 28 -33.67 53.26 -23.40
CA GLU A 28 -32.52 53.06 -22.52
C GLU A 28 -32.76 51.75 -21.78
N ALA A 29 -32.32 50.65 -22.41
CA ALA A 29 -32.14 49.41 -21.68
C ALA A 29 -31.33 49.72 -20.41
N PRO A 30 -31.79 49.33 -19.21
CA PRO A 30 -31.09 49.64 -17.97
C PRO A 30 -29.64 49.18 -18.13
N PRO A 31 -28.64 50.01 -17.76
CA PRO A 31 -27.24 49.67 -17.91
C PRO A 31 -27.05 48.28 -17.30
N SER A 32 -26.66 47.32 -18.14
CA SER A 32 -26.48 45.95 -17.70
C SER A 32 -25.53 45.98 -16.52
N PHE A 33 -25.99 45.48 -15.37
CA PHE A 33 -25.24 45.39 -14.11
C PHE A 33 -23.90 44.63 -14.24
N ASP A 34 -23.59 44.10 -15.42
CA ASP A 34 -22.36 43.41 -15.78
C ASP A 34 -21.15 44.34 -15.99
N ASP A 35 -21.32 45.66 -16.11
CA ASP A 35 -20.23 46.62 -16.31
C ASP A 35 -19.58 47.15 -15.02
N ALA A 36 -19.97 46.63 -13.86
CA ALA A 36 -19.29 46.90 -12.59
C ALA A 36 -17.93 46.17 -12.53
N GLY A 37 -16.98 46.55 -13.38
CA GLY A 37 -15.56 46.81 -13.10
C GLY A 37 -14.73 45.80 -12.30
N PHE A 38 -15.22 44.60 -12.00
CA PHE A 38 -14.41 43.52 -11.46
C PHE A 38 -13.58 42.99 -12.60
N ALA A 39 -12.48 43.70 -12.89
CA ALA A 39 -11.41 43.26 -13.76
C ALA A 39 -11.05 41.83 -13.34
N ARG A 40 -11.54 40.84 -14.10
CA ARG A 40 -11.39 39.42 -13.78
C ARG A 40 -9.89 39.17 -13.69
N ARG A 41 -9.40 38.91 -12.47
CA ARG A 41 -8.00 38.59 -12.25
C ARG A 41 -7.68 37.37 -13.11
N PRO A 42 -6.57 37.37 -13.85
CA PRO A 42 -6.25 36.26 -14.75
C PRO A 42 -6.10 34.97 -13.94
N ALA A 43 -6.73 33.88 -14.39
CA ALA A 43 -6.64 32.55 -13.78
C ALA A 43 -5.22 31.93 -13.79
N ARG A 44 -4.21 32.68 -14.22
CA ARG A 44 -2.80 32.27 -14.32
C ARG A 44 -2.20 31.91 -12.97
N LEU A 45 -2.51 32.67 -11.90
CA LEU A 45 -1.91 32.44 -10.59
C LEU A 45 -2.41 31.14 -9.93
N PRO A 46 -3.72 30.84 -9.91
CA PRO A 46 -4.21 29.52 -9.52
C PRO A 46 -3.64 28.38 -10.37
N LEU A 47 -3.54 28.55 -11.69
CA LEU A 47 -2.96 27.53 -12.56
C LEU A 47 -1.45 27.31 -12.30
N ALA A 48 -0.70 28.37 -12.01
CA ALA A 48 0.70 28.27 -11.60
C ALA A 48 0.86 27.52 -10.27
N LEU A 49 -0.09 27.69 -9.33
CA LEU A 49 -0.13 26.90 -8.10
C LEU A 49 -0.34 25.41 -8.39
N VAL A 50 -1.29 25.06 -9.27
CA VAL A 50 -1.50 23.65 -9.67
C VAL A 50 -0.25 23.08 -10.33
N LEU A 51 0.40 23.85 -11.21
CA LEU A 51 1.66 23.45 -11.84
C LEU A 51 2.77 23.20 -10.80
N ALA A 52 3.00 24.15 -9.89
CA ALA A 52 4.02 23.99 -8.86
C ALA A 52 3.72 22.81 -7.93
N ALA A 53 2.48 22.69 -7.46
CA ALA A 53 2.05 21.61 -6.58
C ALA A 53 2.15 20.24 -7.27
N SER A 54 1.81 20.14 -8.56
CA SER A 54 1.92 18.89 -9.31
C SER A 54 3.36 18.48 -9.59
N ILE A 55 4.27 19.43 -9.84
CA ILE A 55 5.71 19.14 -9.93
C ILE A 55 6.24 18.61 -8.59
N VAL A 56 5.91 19.27 -7.47
CA VAL A 56 6.33 18.81 -6.14
C VAL A 56 5.73 17.43 -5.80
N GLY A 57 4.46 17.22 -6.14
CA GLY A 57 3.79 15.92 -5.98
C GLY A 57 4.45 14.82 -6.82
N ALA A 58 4.85 15.12 -8.05
CA ALA A 58 5.61 14.20 -8.90
C ALA A 58 6.98 13.85 -8.28
N ILE A 59 7.67 14.81 -7.65
CA ILE A 59 8.94 14.53 -6.97
C ILE A 59 8.73 13.54 -5.81
N PHE A 60 7.77 13.78 -4.91
CA PHE A 60 7.47 12.85 -3.82
C PHE A 60 7.08 11.46 -4.33
N ALA A 61 6.22 11.41 -5.36
CA ALA A 61 5.80 10.15 -5.97
C ALA A 61 6.96 9.41 -6.66
N ALA A 62 7.86 10.13 -7.33
CA ALA A 62 9.07 9.57 -7.93
C ALA A 62 10.03 9.01 -6.89
N THR A 63 10.28 9.73 -5.79
CA THR A 63 11.10 9.23 -4.67
C THR A 63 10.52 7.95 -4.10
N SER A 64 9.22 7.92 -3.79
CA SER A 64 8.56 6.72 -3.29
C SER A 64 8.59 5.56 -4.28
N THR A 65 8.45 5.82 -5.58
CA THR A 65 8.54 4.79 -6.64
C THR A 65 9.97 4.26 -6.77
N ALA A 66 10.97 5.12 -6.67
CA ALA A 66 12.38 4.74 -6.74
C ALA A 66 12.80 3.89 -5.54
N ASP A 67 12.40 4.27 -4.33
CA ASP A 67 12.64 3.47 -3.12
C ASP A 67 12.00 2.08 -3.22
N PHE A 68 10.76 2.04 -3.73
CA PHE A 68 10.05 0.78 -3.96
C PHE A 68 10.78 -0.13 -4.96
N ALA A 69 11.22 0.42 -6.11
CA ALA A 69 12.03 -0.31 -7.09
C ALA A 69 13.37 -0.79 -6.51
N ALA A 70 14.09 0.08 -5.81
CA ALA A 70 15.40 -0.25 -5.25
C ALA A 70 15.29 -1.37 -4.20
N HIS A 71 14.22 -1.36 -3.40
CA HIS A 71 13.95 -2.42 -2.44
C HIS A 71 13.59 -3.74 -3.13
N LEU A 72 12.78 -3.70 -4.19
CA LEU A 72 12.46 -4.88 -5.00
C LEU A 72 13.68 -5.49 -5.69
N ASP A 73 14.61 -4.65 -6.14
CA ASP A 73 15.86 -5.09 -6.77
C ASP A 73 16.93 -5.51 -5.74
N ARG A 74 16.57 -5.56 -4.45
CA ARG A 74 17.44 -5.98 -3.35
C ARG A 74 18.68 -5.10 -3.19
N GLN A 75 18.69 -3.91 -3.78
CA GLN A 75 19.83 -2.99 -3.72
C GLN A 75 19.89 -2.23 -2.40
N VAL A 76 18.75 -2.05 -1.73
CA VAL A 76 18.67 -1.30 -0.48
C VAL A 76 17.96 -2.09 0.61
N HIS A 77 18.71 -2.39 1.68
CA HIS A 77 18.16 -2.93 2.93
C HIS A 77 17.61 -1.83 3.84
N ALA A 78 17.92 -0.56 3.56
CA ALA A 78 17.42 0.62 4.26
C ALA A 78 16.58 1.50 3.32
N ILE A 79 15.42 1.94 3.80
CA ILE A 79 14.48 2.74 2.99
C ILE A 79 14.79 4.21 3.21
N HIS A 80 15.16 4.90 2.13
CA HIS A 80 15.54 6.32 2.14
C HIS A 80 14.31 7.21 2.09
N CYS A 81 13.57 7.27 3.19
CA CYS A 81 12.34 8.04 3.22
C CYS A 81 12.51 9.57 3.33
N SER A 82 13.66 10.09 2.91
CA SER A 82 13.97 11.52 2.94
C SER A 82 14.10 12.06 1.53
N VAL A 83 13.36 13.12 1.24
CA VAL A 83 13.47 13.89 -0.01
C VAL A 83 14.69 14.81 0.01
N MET A 84 15.33 15.00 1.16
CA MET A 84 16.54 15.81 1.28
C MET A 84 17.76 14.99 0.87
N PRO A 85 18.46 15.35 -0.22
CA PRO A 85 19.70 14.69 -0.62
C PRO A 85 20.72 14.74 0.53
N GLY A 86 21.29 13.59 0.89
CA GLY A 86 22.30 13.49 1.96
C GLY A 86 21.75 13.37 3.38
N ALA A 87 20.43 13.36 3.59
CA ALA A 87 19.87 12.97 4.87
C ALA A 87 20.14 11.47 5.13
N GLU A 88 20.54 11.13 6.36
CA GLU A 88 20.81 9.74 6.73
C GLU A 88 19.56 8.87 6.52
N ALA A 89 19.78 7.66 6.03
CA ALA A 89 18.73 6.66 5.94
C ALA A 89 18.21 6.38 7.36
N GLN A 90 16.89 6.40 7.54
CA GLN A 90 16.32 5.91 8.78
C GLN A 90 16.54 4.40 8.84
N THR A 91 17.48 3.97 9.68
CA THR A 91 17.73 2.56 9.96
C THR A 91 16.76 2.11 11.05
N GLY A 92 15.87 1.16 10.72
CA GLY A 92 14.87 0.62 11.65
C GLY A 92 13.43 0.75 11.15
N ASP A 93 12.49 0.61 12.07
CA ASP A 93 11.04 0.70 11.84
C ASP A 93 10.62 2.16 11.63
N SER A 94 10.89 2.70 10.44
CA SER A 94 10.31 3.97 10.01
C SER A 94 8.86 3.78 9.57
N GLY A 95 8.01 4.79 9.78
CA GLY A 95 6.63 4.75 9.28
C GLY A 95 6.55 4.53 7.76
N CYS A 96 7.60 4.93 7.03
CA CYS A 96 7.75 4.65 5.62
C CYS A 96 7.95 3.18 5.30
N ARG A 97 8.81 2.49 6.06
CA ARG A 97 9.00 1.05 5.93
C ARG A 97 7.69 0.33 6.15
N THR A 98 6.97 0.67 7.22
CA THR A 98 5.67 0.07 7.55
C THR A 98 4.65 0.28 6.43
N VAL A 99 4.53 1.50 5.89
CA VAL A 99 3.60 1.79 4.79
C VAL A 99 4.01 1.07 3.50
N MET A 100 5.30 1.07 3.15
CA MET A 100 5.81 0.46 1.93
C MET A 100 5.61 -1.06 1.93
N LEU A 101 5.84 -1.72 3.07
CA LEU A 101 5.65 -3.16 3.23
C LEU A 101 4.20 -3.57 3.50
N SER A 102 3.27 -2.61 3.59
CA SER A 102 1.85 -2.89 3.78
C SER A 102 1.21 -3.49 2.51
N PRO A 103 0.13 -4.27 2.63
CA PRO A 103 -0.60 -4.79 1.46
C PRO A 103 -1.25 -3.70 0.60
N TYR A 104 -1.30 -2.46 1.09
CA TYR A 104 -1.91 -1.32 0.40
C TYR A 104 -0.92 -0.54 -0.48
N SER A 105 0.38 -0.87 -0.47
CA SER A 105 1.40 -0.10 -1.20
C SER A 105 1.43 -0.37 -2.70
N SER A 106 0.94 -1.53 -3.14
CA SER A 106 0.93 -1.93 -4.54
C SER A 106 -0.25 -2.86 -4.89
N TRP A 107 -0.62 -2.88 -6.16
CA TRP A 107 -1.68 -3.74 -6.70
C TRP A 107 -1.11 -4.96 -7.39
N PHE A 108 -1.89 -6.04 -7.49
CA PHE A 108 -1.53 -7.26 -8.23
C PHE A 108 -0.21 -7.90 -7.79
N ARG A 109 0.03 -7.93 -6.47
CA ARG A 109 1.26 -8.44 -5.83
C ARG A 109 1.50 -9.93 -6.04
N ASP A 110 0.45 -10.69 -6.32
CA ASP A 110 0.51 -12.11 -6.66
C ASP A 110 0.93 -12.35 -8.12
N SER A 111 0.52 -11.45 -9.00
CA SER A 111 0.66 -11.57 -10.44
C SER A 111 2.02 -11.05 -10.93
N TYR A 112 2.49 -9.93 -10.37
CA TYR A 112 3.71 -9.25 -10.78
C TYR A 112 4.69 -9.08 -9.62
N TRP A 113 5.99 -9.12 -9.91
CA TRP A 113 7.04 -8.96 -8.92
C TRP A 113 6.87 -7.64 -8.16
N GLY A 114 6.53 -7.71 -6.87
CA GLY A 114 6.21 -6.53 -6.05
C GLY A 114 4.90 -5.82 -6.38
N GLY A 115 4.20 -6.20 -7.45
CA GLY A 115 3.00 -5.52 -7.94
C GLY A 115 3.27 -4.15 -8.59
N ILE A 116 2.18 -3.44 -8.87
CA ILE A 116 2.20 -2.08 -9.42
C ILE A 116 2.12 -1.10 -8.24
N PRO A 117 3.21 -0.37 -7.92
CA PRO A 117 3.19 0.54 -6.78
C PRO A 117 2.21 1.69 -7.01
N VAL A 118 1.42 1.99 -5.98
CA VAL A 118 0.46 3.10 -6.02
C VAL A 118 1.16 4.44 -6.24
N SER A 119 2.39 4.58 -5.72
CA SER A 119 3.23 5.76 -5.94
C SER A 119 3.60 5.98 -7.41
N MET A 120 3.72 4.93 -8.24
CA MET A 120 3.96 5.08 -9.67
C MET A 120 2.71 5.60 -10.39
N LEU A 121 1.52 5.13 -10.02
CA LEU A 121 0.26 5.68 -10.54
C LEU A 121 0.11 7.15 -10.14
N ALA A 122 0.46 7.51 -8.89
CA ALA A 122 0.48 8.89 -8.43
C ALA A 122 1.47 9.74 -9.24
N LEU A 123 2.67 9.23 -9.51
CA LEU A 123 3.67 9.90 -10.36
C LEU A 123 3.09 10.19 -11.75
N ALA A 124 2.46 9.20 -12.38
CA ALA A 124 1.86 9.38 -13.69
C ALA A 124 0.76 10.45 -13.70
N VAL A 125 -0.11 10.47 -12.68
CA VAL A 125 -1.15 11.49 -12.51
C VAL A 125 -0.54 12.87 -12.30
N PHE A 126 0.47 13.02 -11.43
CA PHE A 126 1.10 14.32 -11.19
C PHE A 126 1.86 14.84 -12.41
N CYS A 127 2.55 13.98 -13.16
CA CYS A 127 3.18 14.36 -14.43
C CYS A 127 2.14 14.85 -15.45
N PHE A 128 1.00 14.17 -15.55
CA PHE A 128 -0.10 14.61 -16.43
C PHE A 128 -0.66 15.97 -15.99
N LEU A 129 -0.91 16.16 -14.69
CA LEU A 129 -1.40 17.42 -14.13
C LEU A 129 -0.41 18.58 -14.35
N ALA A 130 0.89 18.32 -14.22
CA ALA A 130 1.94 19.29 -14.49
C ALA A 130 1.95 19.69 -15.98
N TYR A 131 1.96 18.72 -16.89
CA TYR A 131 1.85 18.96 -18.33
C TYR A 131 0.60 19.79 -18.67
N ARG A 132 -0.57 19.38 -18.17
CA ARG A 132 -1.83 20.05 -18.49
C ARG A 132 -1.89 21.46 -17.93
N SER A 133 -1.41 21.67 -16.70
CA SER A 133 -1.35 22.98 -16.06
C SER A 133 -0.36 23.90 -16.78
N ALA A 134 0.81 23.40 -17.16
CA ALA A 134 1.80 24.16 -17.93
C ALA A 134 1.22 24.63 -19.27
N HIS A 135 0.52 23.75 -19.99
CA HIS A 135 -0.15 24.09 -21.24
C HIS A 135 -1.20 25.21 -21.07
N LEU A 136 -2.00 25.16 -20.00
CA LEU A 136 -3.00 26.20 -19.71
C LEU A 136 -2.36 27.52 -19.25
N VAL A 137 -1.30 27.48 -18.44
CA VAL A 137 -0.52 28.67 -18.06
C VAL A 137 0.08 29.34 -19.29
N TRP A 138 0.69 28.56 -20.19
CA TRP A 138 1.30 29.06 -21.43
C TRP A 138 0.27 29.75 -22.32
N ARG A 139 -0.89 29.12 -22.56
CA ARG A 139 -1.95 29.72 -23.40
C ARG A 139 -2.57 30.97 -22.78
N GLY A 140 -2.57 31.09 -21.46
CA GLY A 140 -2.93 32.31 -20.74
C GLY A 140 -4.41 32.72 -20.78
N ARG A 141 -5.28 31.97 -21.48
CA ARG A 141 -6.74 32.15 -21.57
C ARG A 141 -7.44 30.79 -21.47
N PRO A 142 -7.50 30.19 -20.26
CA PRO A 142 -8.11 28.87 -20.08
C PRO A 142 -9.65 28.95 -20.21
N LEU A 143 -10.25 28.04 -20.96
CA LEU A 143 -11.70 27.92 -21.02
C LEU A 143 -12.22 27.22 -19.76
N ARG A 144 -13.43 27.55 -19.30
CA ARG A 144 -14.05 26.90 -18.11
C ARG A 144 -14.25 25.39 -18.28
N SER A 145 -14.41 24.90 -19.51
CA SER A 145 -14.44 23.45 -19.79
C SER A 145 -13.09 22.78 -19.54
N GLU A 146 -11.98 23.45 -19.86
CA GLU A 146 -10.63 22.95 -19.63
C GLU A 146 -10.26 22.98 -18.13
N THR A 147 -10.63 24.05 -17.41
CA THR A 147 -10.44 24.11 -15.95
C THR A 147 -11.42 23.23 -15.19
N GLY A 148 -12.61 22.98 -15.75
CA GLY A 148 -13.56 22.00 -15.23
C GLY A 148 -13.01 20.58 -15.31
N PHE A 149 -12.39 20.23 -16.45
CA PHE A 149 -11.64 18.98 -16.56
C PHE A 149 -10.46 18.92 -15.58
N LEU A 150 -9.64 19.98 -15.49
CA LEU A 150 -8.51 20.02 -14.56
C LEU A 150 -8.97 19.83 -13.11
N PHE A 151 -10.07 20.47 -12.70
CA PHE A 151 -10.66 20.30 -11.38
C PHE A 151 -11.15 18.86 -11.13
N ALA A 152 -11.81 18.25 -12.11
CA ALA A 152 -12.20 16.85 -12.01
C ALA A 152 -10.96 15.92 -11.90
N ALA A 153 -9.92 16.20 -12.70
CA ALA A 153 -8.68 15.43 -12.72
C ALA A 153 -7.89 15.56 -11.40
N THR A 154 -7.84 16.73 -10.77
CA THR A 154 -7.22 16.91 -9.44
C THR A 154 -8.07 16.36 -8.30
N GLY A 155 -9.37 16.15 -8.53
CA GLY A 155 -10.25 15.44 -7.59
C GLY A 155 -9.81 14.00 -7.33
N LEU A 156 -9.24 13.31 -8.33
CA LEU A 156 -8.74 11.94 -8.19
C LEU A 156 -7.61 11.82 -7.13
N PRO A 157 -6.45 12.49 -7.25
CA PRO A 157 -5.38 12.39 -6.26
C PRO A 157 -5.78 12.94 -4.89
N ALA A 158 -6.67 13.94 -4.82
CA ALA A 158 -7.21 14.43 -3.55
C ALA A 158 -8.07 13.37 -2.85
N LEU A 159 -8.99 12.72 -3.56
CA LEU A 159 -9.79 11.63 -3.03
C LEU A 159 -8.93 10.45 -2.60
N MET A 160 -7.97 10.04 -3.45
CA MET A 160 -7.06 8.94 -3.12
C MET A 160 -6.21 9.27 -1.90
N SER A 161 -5.78 10.53 -1.71
CA SER A 161 -5.05 10.97 -0.52
C SER A 161 -5.88 10.85 0.76
N ILE A 162 -7.19 11.12 0.69
CA ILE A 162 -8.11 10.90 1.83
C ILE A 162 -8.21 9.40 2.14
N VAL A 163 -8.40 8.56 1.13
CA VAL A 163 -8.50 7.10 1.29
C VAL A 163 -7.21 6.52 1.89
N TYR A 164 -6.05 6.84 1.32
CA TYR A 164 -4.77 6.33 1.83
C TYR A 164 -4.36 6.97 3.16
N GLY A 165 -4.75 8.21 3.42
CA GLY A 165 -4.61 8.83 4.74
C GLY A 165 -5.41 8.08 5.81
N TYR A 166 -6.65 7.69 5.50
CA TYR A 166 -7.48 6.88 6.38
C TYR A 166 -6.88 5.49 6.61
N LEU A 167 -6.41 4.81 5.56
CA LEU A 167 -5.77 3.50 5.67
C LEU A 167 -4.47 3.56 6.49
N ALA A 168 -3.64 4.60 6.27
CA ALA A 168 -2.43 4.83 7.04
C ALA A 168 -2.72 4.98 8.54
N ALA A 169 -3.78 5.70 8.89
CA ALA A 169 -4.18 5.94 10.28
C ALA A 169 -4.83 4.72 10.95
N THR A 170 -5.64 3.94 10.22
CA THR A 170 -6.50 2.90 10.81
C THR A 170 -5.98 1.48 10.62
N ALA A 171 -5.47 1.15 9.44
CA ALA A 171 -5.05 -0.20 9.09
C ALA A 171 -3.54 -0.40 9.24
N VAL A 172 -2.74 0.61 8.90
CA VAL A 172 -1.27 0.52 8.96
C VAL A 172 -0.72 0.99 10.31
N GLY A 173 -1.36 1.98 10.93
CA GLY A 173 -0.89 2.58 12.19
C GLY A 173 0.38 3.40 12.05
N ALA A 174 0.74 3.82 10.84
CA ALA A 174 1.94 4.60 10.57
C ALA A 174 1.73 5.56 9.40
N LEU A 175 2.32 6.77 9.50
CA LEU A 175 2.30 7.77 8.44
C LEU A 175 3.69 7.95 7.84
N CYS A 176 3.80 7.74 6.54
CA CYS A 176 5.02 7.98 5.76
C CYS A 176 5.15 9.48 5.43
N THR A 177 6.34 10.06 5.65
CA THR A 177 6.62 11.48 5.36
C THR A 177 6.48 11.80 3.87
N VAL A 178 6.90 10.89 2.99
CA VAL A 178 6.77 11.06 1.54
C VAL A 178 5.30 11.01 1.12
N CYS A 179 4.50 10.10 1.69
CA CYS A 179 3.05 10.05 1.46
C CYS A 179 2.36 11.32 1.96
N ALA A 180 2.75 11.85 3.12
CA ALA A 180 2.21 13.13 3.61
C ALA A 180 2.49 14.28 2.62
N GLY A 181 3.67 14.31 2.00
CA GLY A 181 3.99 15.23 0.90
C GLY A 181 3.05 15.09 -0.31
N ILE A 182 2.74 13.85 -0.72
CA ILE A 182 1.74 13.55 -1.76
C ILE A 182 0.35 14.06 -1.37
N TYR A 183 -0.05 13.89 -0.11
CA TYR A 183 -1.38 14.31 0.37
C TYR A 183 -1.54 15.84 0.34
N VAL A 184 -0.52 16.56 0.83
CA VAL A 184 -0.51 18.03 0.84
C VAL A 184 -0.53 18.56 -0.60
N THR A 185 0.32 18.04 -1.47
CA THR A 185 0.39 18.49 -2.88
C THR A 185 -0.88 18.17 -3.67
N SER A 186 -1.52 17.04 -3.40
CA SER A 186 -2.85 16.72 -3.94
C SER A 186 -3.90 17.75 -3.52
N GLY A 187 -3.94 18.12 -2.25
CA GLY A 187 -4.83 19.17 -1.73
C GLY A 187 -4.58 20.53 -2.37
N LEU A 188 -3.32 20.93 -2.53
CA LEU A 188 -2.94 22.19 -3.20
C LEU A 188 -3.35 22.19 -4.69
N CYS A 189 -3.17 21.07 -5.40
CA CYS A 189 -3.65 20.92 -6.78
C CYS A 189 -5.17 21.10 -6.87
N PHE A 190 -5.92 20.49 -5.95
CA PHE A 190 -7.37 20.57 -5.92
C PHE A 190 -7.86 21.99 -5.66
N VAL A 191 -7.33 22.66 -4.64
CA VAL A 191 -7.67 24.04 -4.30
C VAL A 191 -7.29 25.00 -5.44
N GLY A 192 -6.10 24.84 -6.02
CA GLY A 192 -5.67 25.64 -7.17
C GLY A 192 -6.56 25.46 -8.40
N ALA A 193 -6.98 24.23 -8.70
CA ALA A 193 -7.87 23.94 -9.82
C ALA A 193 -9.29 24.48 -9.58
N LEU A 194 -9.80 24.40 -8.34
CA LEU A 194 -11.09 25.01 -7.97
C LEU A 194 -11.05 26.53 -8.15
N ALA A 195 -10.00 27.19 -7.65
CA ALA A 195 -9.83 28.63 -7.84
C ALA A 195 -9.73 29.00 -9.33
N ALA A 196 -8.97 28.23 -10.13
CA ALA A 196 -8.90 28.42 -11.57
C ALA A 196 -10.27 28.28 -12.24
N LEU A 197 -11.07 27.28 -11.87
CA LEU A 197 -12.42 27.04 -12.38
C LEU A 197 -13.38 28.20 -12.06
N LEU A 198 -13.34 28.70 -10.82
CA LEU A 198 -14.16 29.83 -10.39
C LEU A 198 -13.78 31.13 -11.12
N MET A 199 -12.51 31.30 -11.48
CA MET A 199 -11.97 32.48 -12.17
C MET A 199 -12.00 32.39 -13.71
N SER A 200 -12.40 31.24 -14.27
CA SER A 200 -12.43 31.02 -15.73
C SER A 200 -13.69 31.61 -16.38
N GLU A 201 -13.55 32.08 -17.62
CA GLU A 201 -14.66 32.62 -18.43
C GLU A 201 -15.72 31.56 -18.71
N ARG A 202 -16.99 31.89 -18.45
CA ARG A 202 -18.12 31.00 -18.76
C ARG A 202 -18.20 30.81 -20.28
N PRO A 203 -18.38 29.57 -20.77
CA PRO A 203 -18.60 29.34 -22.19
C PRO A 203 -19.96 29.93 -22.59
N PRO A 204 -20.16 30.26 -23.88
CA PRO A 204 -21.48 30.59 -24.39
C PRO A 204 -22.46 29.42 -24.14
N VAL A 205 -23.72 29.75 -23.88
CA VAL A 205 -24.78 28.77 -23.63
C VAL A 205 -24.92 27.85 -24.86
N GLY A 206 -24.91 26.54 -24.65
CA GLY A 206 -25.03 25.55 -25.74
C GLY A 206 -23.72 25.09 -26.39
N ASP A 207 -22.55 25.35 -25.79
CA ASP A 207 -21.27 24.88 -26.34
C ASP A 207 -21.10 23.35 -26.24
N GLU A 208 -21.61 22.59 -27.23
CA GLU A 208 -21.39 21.14 -27.36
C GLU A 208 -19.91 20.76 -27.38
N THR A 209 -19.04 21.68 -27.79
CA THR A 209 -17.60 21.43 -27.82
C THR A 209 -17.00 21.34 -26.41
N ALA A 210 -17.67 21.85 -25.38
CA ALA A 210 -17.23 21.72 -23.99
C ALA A 210 -17.19 20.26 -23.53
N LEU A 211 -18.23 19.48 -23.81
CA LEU A 211 -18.29 18.06 -23.46
C LEU A 211 -17.25 17.25 -24.25
N ARG A 212 -17.09 17.57 -25.54
CA ARG A 212 -16.05 16.95 -26.38
C ARG A 212 -14.65 17.22 -25.84
N ARG A 213 -14.33 18.46 -25.47
CA ARG A 213 -13.03 18.84 -24.87
C ARG A 213 -12.79 18.11 -23.55
N PHE A 214 -13.83 18.00 -22.71
CA PHE A 214 -13.74 17.23 -21.46
C PHE A 214 -13.43 15.76 -21.73
N GLY A 215 -14.18 15.13 -22.64
CA GLY A 215 -13.97 13.72 -23.03
C GLY A 215 -12.58 13.48 -23.62
N VAL A 216 -12.08 14.37 -24.47
CA VAL A 216 -10.70 14.32 -24.99
C VAL A 216 -9.69 14.42 -23.85
N GLY A 217 -9.89 15.30 -22.87
CA GLY A 217 -9.02 15.41 -21.70
C GLY A 217 -8.98 14.12 -20.87
N VAL A 218 -10.13 13.47 -20.67
CA VAL A 218 -10.20 12.17 -19.97
C VAL A 218 -9.42 11.10 -20.73
N LEU A 219 -9.62 11.00 -22.06
CA LEU A 219 -8.90 10.04 -22.89
C LEU A 219 -7.39 10.30 -22.90
N GLU A 220 -6.97 11.56 -22.98
CA GLU A 220 -5.56 11.98 -22.90
C GLU A 220 -4.95 11.59 -21.55
N GLY A 221 -5.64 11.88 -20.43
CA GLY A 221 -5.18 11.53 -19.09
C GLY A 221 -5.09 10.03 -18.86
N CYS A 222 -6.12 9.27 -19.24
CA CYS A 222 -6.11 7.81 -19.15
C CYS A 222 -5.00 7.20 -20.02
N GLY A 223 -4.84 7.68 -21.27
CA GLY A 223 -3.78 7.24 -22.17
C GLY A 223 -2.39 7.53 -21.62
N PHE A 224 -2.19 8.70 -21.00
CA PHE A 224 -0.92 9.08 -20.38
C PHE A 224 -0.56 8.17 -19.19
N VAL A 225 -1.51 7.95 -18.28
CA VAL A 225 -1.30 7.08 -17.11
C VAL A 225 -1.08 5.63 -17.54
N LEU A 226 -1.84 5.14 -18.52
CA LEU A 226 -1.66 3.79 -19.06
C LEU A 226 -0.28 3.65 -19.70
N ALA A 227 0.16 4.62 -20.52
CA ALA A 227 1.45 4.58 -21.18
C ALA A 227 2.61 4.51 -20.16
N LEU A 228 2.60 5.36 -19.13
CA LEU A 228 3.62 5.30 -18.07
C LEU A 228 3.55 4.02 -17.25
N THR A 229 2.35 3.50 -16.99
CA THR A 229 2.18 2.20 -16.34
C THR A 229 2.78 1.07 -17.17
N LEU A 230 2.54 1.05 -18.49
CA LEU A 230 3.12 0.06 -19.40
C LEU A 230 4.64 0.17 -19.48
N VAL A 231 5.19 1.39 -19.47
CA VAL A 231 6.64 1.62 -19.37
C VAL A 231 7.16 1.02 -18.07
N TRP A 232 6.57 1.33 -16.92
CA TRP A 232 6.95 0.71 -15.65
C TRP A 232 6.93 -0.82 -15.73
N MET A 233 5.85 -1.41 -16.24
CA MET A 233 5.72 -2.86 -16.36
C MET A 233 6.77 -3.49 -17.30
N ALA A 234 7.21 -2.76 -18.32
CA ALA A 234 8.25 -3.21 -19.24
C ALA A 234 9.67 -3.15 -18.63
N PHE A 235 9.88 -2.27 -17.64
CA PHE A 235 11.20 -2.03 -17.03
C PHE A 235 11.31 -2.49 -15.57
N ILE A 236 10.22 -2.89 -14.93
CA ILE A 236 10.26 -3.40 -13.56
C ILE A 236 11.19 -4.61 -13.52
N PRO A 237 12.13 -4.67 -12.55
CA PRO A 237 12.98 -5.84 -12.38
C PRO A 237 12.10 -7.08 -12.23
N GLN A 238 12.19 -7.99 -13.19
CA GLN A 238 11.55 -9.31 -13.06
C GLN A 238 12.61 -10.27 -12.53
N PRO A 239 12.29 -11.10 -11.53
CA PRO A 239 13.19 -12.18 -11.14
C PRO A 239 13.42 -13.05 -12.38
N LYS A 240 14.67 -13.22 -12.81
CA LYS A 240 14.91 -14.00 -14.04
C LYS A 240 14.48 -15.44 -13.79
N ALA A 241 13.93 -16.09 -14.80
CA ALA A 241 13.62 -17.51 -14.73
C ALA A 241 14.89 -18.30 -14.37
N GLY A 242 14.81 -19.15 -13.33
CA GLY A 242 15.94 -19.87 -12.76
C GLY A 242 16.78 -19.10 -11.72
N GLU A 243 16.50 -17.83 -11.46
CA GLU A 243 17.04 -17.15 -10.27
C GLU A 243 16.28 -17.59 -9.02
N ARG A 244 16.99 -17.60 -7.87
CA ARG A 244 16.59 -18.20 -6.59
C ARG A 244 15.20 -17.78 -6.06
N GLY A 245 14.57 -16.73 -6.58
CA GLY A 245 13.31 -16.20 -6.04
C GLY A 245 12.12 -17.16 -6.15
N ALA A 246 11.56 -17.35 -7.34
CA ALA A 246 10.35 -18.16 -7.54
C ALA A 246 10.53 -19.66 -7.24
N GLU A 247 11.78 -20.11 -7.33
CA GLU A 247 12.22 -21.48 -7.08
C GLU A 247 12.69 -21.70 -5.64
N GLY A 248 12.77 -20.65 -4.82
CA GLY A 248 13.36 -20.72 -3.49
C GLY A 248 14.89 -20.86 -3.48
N CYS A 249 15.50 -20.58 -2.34
CA CYS A 249 16.97 -20.51 -2.17
C CYS A 249 17.58 -21.76 -1.50
N GLY A 250 16.84 -22.85 -1.37
CA GLY A 250 17.34 -24.07 -0.73
C GLY A 250 16.24 -25.10 -0.55
N THR A 251 16.63 -26.27 -0.03
CA THR A 251 15.70 -27.38 0.23
C THR A 251 15.96 -28.03 1.57
N LEU A 252 14.91 -28.50 2.24
CA LEU A 252 15.02 -29.39 3.39
C LEU A 252 15.58 -30.74 2.95
N VAL A 253 16.59 -31.21 3.66
CA VAL A 253 17.25 -32.51 3.41
C VAL A 253 16.54 -33.63 4.16
N ALA A 254 16.02 -33.34 5.35
CA ALA A 254 15.33 -34.26 6.24
C ALA A 254 14.08 -33.57 6.83
N PRO A 255 13.00 -33.42 6.04
CA PRO A 255 11.79 -32.72 6.48
C PRO A 255 10.98 -33.51 7.52
N GLU A 256 11.30 -34.79 7.74
CA GLU A 256 10.58 -35.65 8.66
C GLU A 256 10.72 -35.21 10.11
N ASP A 257 9.67 -35.43 10.91
CA ASP A 257 9.66 -35.18 12.34
C ASP A 257 9.49 -36.49 13.15
N PRO A 258 10.56 -37.30 13.25
CA PRO A 258 10.52 -38.49 14.11
C PRO A 258 10.47 -38.13 15.61
N ALA A 259 10.70 -36.86 15.97
CA ALA A 259 10.84 -36.40 17.33
C ALA A 259 9.54 -35.82 17.93
N GLY A 260 8.52 -35.56 17.10
CA GLY A 260 7.29 -34.90 17.50
C GLY A 260 7.52 -33.46 17.99
N ILE A 261 8.37 -32.71 17.29
CA ILE A 261 8.74 -31.31 17.58
C ILE A 261 7.96 -30.29 16.74
N LEU A 262 7.31 -30.71 15.65
CA LEU A 262 6.54 -29.83 14.78
C LEU A 262 5.23 -29.41 15.47
N ILE A 263 5.02 -28.10 15.51
CA ILE A 263 3.82 -27.47 16.07
C ILE A 263 2.96 -26.99 14.91
N ASP A 264 1.72 -27.44 14.81
CA ASP A 264 0.81 -26.94 13.75
C ASP A 264 0.38 -25.51 14.09
N LEU A 265 0.78 -24.53 13.29
CA LEU A 265 0.34 -23.14 13.45
C LEU A 265 -0.99 -22.89 12.73
N ALA A 266 -1.16 -23.49 11.56
CA ALA A 266 -2.38 -23.42 10.77
C ALA A 266 -2.55 -24.72 9.98
N ARG A 267 -3.45 -25.59 10.42
CA ARG A 267 -3.73 -26.84 9.72
C ARG A 267 -4.73 -26.61 8.59
N THR A 268 -4.28 -26.78 7.37
CA THR A 268 -5.11 -26.69 6.16
C THR A 268 -4.88 -27.96 5.35
N PRO A 269 -5.74 -28.99 5.45
CA PRO A 269 -5.48 -30.28 4.80
C PRO A 269 -5.29 -30.23 3.28
N SER A 270 -5.87 -29.23 2.61
CA SER A 270 -5.69 -28.96 1.18
C SER A 270 -4.60 -27.94 0.86
N GLY A 271 -3.99 -27.35 1.89
CA GLY A 271 -2.91 -26.36 1.79
C GLY A 271 -1.60 -26.99 1.36
N ALA A 272 -0.68 -26.16 0.88
CA ALA A 272 0.67 -26.62 0.58
C ALA A 272 1.42 -26.92 1.89
N PRO A 273 2.04 -28.11 2.04
CA PRO A 273 2.84 -28.44 3.23
C PRO A 273 3.93 -27.41 3.44
N SER A 274 3.99 -26.85 4.64
CA SER A 274 4.94 -25.80 4.95
C SER A 274 5.46 -25.89 6.37
N ILE A 275 6.76 -25.60 6.51
CA ILE A 275 7.46 -25.61 7.79
C ILE A 275 8.10 -24.25 7.96
N GLU A 276 7.81 -23.57 9.07
CA GLU A 276 8.43 -22.32 9.45
C GLU A 276 9.43 -22.56 10.60
N LEU A 277 10.68 -22.15 10.40
CA LEU A 277 11.66 -22.05 11.46
C LEU A 277 11.53 -20.66 12.10
N LEU A 278 11.09 -20.60 13.35
CA LEU A 278 10.82 -19.31 14.01
C LEU A 278 11.37 -19.23 15.43
N ASP A 279 11.62 -18.00 15.84
CA ASP A 279 11.88 -17.62 17.23
C ASP A 279 10.67 -16.80 17.73
N PRO A 280 10.00 -17.21 18.81
CA PRO A 280 8.78 -16.55 19.27
C PRO A 280 8.98 -15.13 19.82
N LEU A 281 10.23 -14.71 20.08
CA LEU A 281 10.57 -13.34 20.49
C LEU A 281 11.35 -12.56 19.41
N CYS A 282 11.47 -13.09 18.19
CA CYS A 282 12.11 -12.40 17.08
C CYS A 282 11.18 -11.35 16.45
N PRO A 283 11.58 -10.07 16.37
CA PRO A 283 10.78 -9.03 15.72
C PRO A 283 10.53 -9.31 14.23
N ALA A 284 11.49 -9.91 13.53
CA ALA A 284 11.33 -10.29 12.12
C ALA A 284 10.32 -11.43 11.95
N CYS A 285 10.28 -12.40 12.87
CA CYS A 285 9.26 -13.46 12.86
C CYS A 285 7.86 -12.88 13.06
N ARG A 286 7.70 -11.94 14.01
CA ARG A 286 6.44 -11.22 14.23
C ARG A 286 6.01 -10.45 12.98
N ALA A 287 6.92 -9.72 12.36
CA ALA A 287 6.63 -8.96 11.15
C ALA A 287 6.25 -9.86 9.96
N PHE A 288 6.92 -11.00 9.83
CA PHE A 288 6.61 -12.00 8.81
C PHE A 288 5.23 -12.63 9.02
N ASP A 289 4.89 -13.03 10.24
CA ASP A 289 3.55 -13.56 10.58
C ASP A 289 2.45 -12.55 10.24
N ALA A 290 2.63 -11.28 10.64
CA ALA A 290 1.67 -10.21 10.32
C ALA A 290 1.48 -10.02 8.80
N ARG A 291 2.55 -10.09 8.01
CA ARG A 291 2.49 -10.00 6.55
C ARG A 291 1.81 -11.22 5.93
N LEU A 292 2.14 -12.42 6.43
CA LEU A 292 1.53 -13.65 5.95
C LEU A 292 0.02 -13.65 6.19
N GLN A 293 -0.42 -13.17 7.36
CA GLN A 293 -1.85 -12.99 7.66
C GLN A 293 -2.51 -11.96 6.74
N ALA A 294 -1.85 -10.83 6.48
CA ALA A 294 -2.35 -9.79 5.58
C ALA A 294 -2.44 -10.23 4.10
N SER A 295 -1.55 -11.12 3.65
CA SER A 295 -1.47 -11.57 2.25
C SER A 295 -2.63 -12.44 1.77
N GLN A 296 -3.47 -12.95 2.69
CA GLN A 296 -4.49 -13.97 2.42
C GLN A 296 -3.92 -15.31 1.89
N LEU A 297 -2.59 -15.50 1.87
CA LEU A 297 -1.96 -16.76 1.46
C LEU A 297 -1.82 -17.75 2.61
N GLY A 298 -1.84 -17.29 3.87
CA GLY A 298 -1.79 -18.16 5.06
C GLY A 298 -2.79 -19.32 5.03
N PRO A 299 -4.10 -19.10 4.73
CA PRO A 299 -5.08 -20.17 4.60
C PRO A 299 -4.83 -21.18 3.47
N ARG A 300 -3.85 -20.94 2.59
CA ARG A 300 -3.43 -21.85 1.52
C ARG A 300 -2.22 -22.70 1.90
N LEU A 301 -1.71 -22.52 3.11
CA LEU A 301 -0.60 -23.26 3.69
C LEU A 301 -1.10 -24.24 4.75
N ASP A 302 -0.51 -25.43 4.76
CA ASP A 302 -0.56 -26.34 5.90
C ASP A 302 0.71 -26.08 6.72
N GLN A 303 0.63 -25.12 7.65
CA GLN A 303 1.78 -24.51 8.29
C GLN A 303 2.09 -25.17 9.63
N GLN A 304 3.29 -25.70 9.72
CA GLN A 304 3.91 -26.18 10.94
C GLN A 304 5.09 -25.30 11.32
N ALA A 305 5.47 -25.29 12.59
CA ALA A 305 6.62 -24.56 13.09
C ALA A 305 7.64 -25.49 13.76
N VAL A 306 8.91 -25.18 13.52
CA VAL A 306 10.05 -25.66 14.31
C VAL A 306 10.59 -24.48 15.10
N LEU A 307 10.71 -24.64 16.41
CA LEU A 307 11.20 -23.58 17.27
C LEU A 307 12.73 -23.50 17.22
N PHE A 308 13.24 -22.32 16.94
CA PHE A 308 14.66 -21.99 16.82
C PHE A 308 14.96 -20.68 17.57
N PRO A 309 14.88 -20.67 18.91
CA PRO A 309 15.15 -19.47 19.69
C PRO A 309 16.60 -19.01 19.51
N LEU A 310 16.81 -17.72 19.24
CA LEU A 310 18.12 -17.08 19.15
C LEU A 310 18.59 -16.61 20.54
N ASP A 311 18.58 -17.55 21.49
CA ASP A 311 18.94 -17.36 22.89
C ASP A 311 19.94 -18.43 23.33
N SER A 312 21.13 -17.97 23.76
CA SER A 312 22.27 -18.81 24.12
C SER A 312 22.04 -19.71 25.35
N THR A 313 20.98 -19.48 26.12
CA THR A 313 20.62 -20.33 27.27
C THR A 313 20.19 -21.74 26.88
N CYS A 314 19.59 -21.91 25.69
CA CYS A 314 19.17 -23.21 25.16
C CYS A 314 19.71 -23.52 23.76
N ASN A 315 20.14 -22.52 22.99
CA ASN A 315 20.63 -22.69 21.64
C ASN A 315 22.16 -22.58 21.57
N TRP A 316 22.84 -23.73 21.53
CA TRP A 316 24.31 -23.81 21.45
C TRP A 316 24.89 -23.36 20.11
N MET A 317 24.06 -23.03 19.11
CA MET A 317 24.52 -22.49 17.83
C MET A 317 24.72 -20.96 17.86
N VAL A 318 24.27 -20.28 18.93
CA VAL A 318 24.49 -18.84 19.14
C VAL A 318 25.34 -18.61 20.38
N THR A 319 26.30 -17.67 20.30
CA THR A 319 27.20 -17.36 21.42
C THR A 319 26.63 -16.32 22.39
N THR A 320 25.66 -15.53 21.93
CA THR A 320 24.99 -14.48 22.69
C THR A 320 23.49 -14.56 22.47
N SER A 321 22.72 -14.17 23.49
CA SER A 321 21.25 -14.14 23.38
C SER A 321 20.81 -12.88 22.65
N LEU A 322 20.37 -13.03 21.40
CA LEU A 322 19.76 -11.96 20.61
C LEU A 322 18.35 -11.66 21.13
N HIS A 323 17.60 -12.70 21.49
CA HIS A 323 16.25 -12.59 22.05
C HIS A 323 16.17 -13.28 23.44
N PRO A 324 16.68 -12.64 24.51
CA PRO A 324 16.60 -13.20 25.86
C PRO A 324 15.18 -13.62 26.21
N GLY A 325 15.01 -14.83 26.76
CA GLY A 325 13.71 -15.39 27.14
C GLY A 325 13.02 -16.20 26.05
N ALA A 326 13.56 -16.22 24.82
CA ALA A 326 12.98 -16.98 23.72
C ALA A 326 12.94 -18.49 24.03
N CYS A 327 13.91 -19.00 24.78
CA CYS A 327 13.92 -20.38 25.26
C CYS A 327 12.71 -20.71 26.14
N ALA A 328 12.35 -19.83 27.08
CA ALA A 328 11.21 -20.03 27.96
C ALA A 328 9.87 -20.04 27.18
N VAL A 329 9.71 -19.12 26.24
CA VAL A 329 8.51 -19.08 25.39
C VAL A 329 8.44 -20.30 24.46
N ALA A 330 9.58 -20.71 23.89
CA ALA A 330 9.64 -21.88 23.02
C ALA A 330 9.31 -23.19 23.77
N GLU A 331 9.84 -23.35 24.98
CA GLU A 331 9.46 -24.46 25.86
C GLU A 331 7.96 -24.45 26.16
N ALA A 332 7.36 -23.28 26.43
CA ALA A 332 5.93 -23.16 26.69
C ALA A 332 5.09 -23.64 25.48
N MET A 333 5.47 -23.24 24.27
CA MET A 333 4.83 -23.71 23.03
C MET A 333 4.94 -25.24 22.86
N LEU A 334 6.10 -25.84 23.14
CA LEU A 334 6.30 -27.31 23.08
C LEU A 334 5.57 -28.08 24.19
N CYS A 335 5.18 -27.38 25.27
CA CYS A 335 4.44 -27.90 26.40
C CYS A 335 2.91 -27.77 26.26
N ALA A 336 2.44 -27.02 25.28
CA ALA A 336 1.01 -26.78 25.08
C ALA A 336 0.25 -28.10 24.85
N PRO A 337 -0.93 -28.31 25.48
CA PRO A 337 -1.73 -29.54 25.34
C PRO A 337 -2.41 -29.69 23.96
N GLY A 338 -2.00 -28.89 22.98
CA GLY A 338 -2.55 -28.89 21.63
C GLY A 338 -2.09 -27.69 20.84
N GLN A 339 -2.34 -27.75 19.54
CA GLN A 339 -1.86 -26.78 18.57
C GLN A 339 -2.49 -25.40 18.74
N THR A 340 -3.78 -25.34 19.09
CA THR A 340 -4.48 -24.08 19.37
C THR A 340 -3.83 -23.30 20.52
N GLU A 341 -3.41 -23.99 21.58
CA GLU A 341 -2.77 -23.35 22.72
C GLU A 341 -1.35 -22.90 22.39
N ALA A 342 -0.59 -23.69 21.62
CA ALA A 342 0.74 -23.28 21.14
C ALA A 342 0.67 -22.01 20.29
N ARG A 343 -0.33 -21.91 19.39
CA ARG A 343 -0.60 -20.71 18.60
C ARG A 343 -0.97 -19.51 19.48
N ARG A 344 -1.82 -19.71 20.50
CA ARG A 344 -2.19 -18.65 21.46
C ARG A 344 -0.96 -18.11 22.20
N ILE A 345 -0.03 -18.98 22.57
CA ILE A 345 1.26 -18.59 23.20
C ILE A 345 2.09 -17.76 22.21
N LEU A 346 2.17 -18.15 20.94
CA LEU A 346 2.92 -17.41 19.92
C LEU A 346 2.31 -16.01 19.68
N GLU A 347 0.99 -15.93 19.50
CA GLU A 347 0.26 -14.67 19.31
C GLU A 347 0.44 -13.73 20.51
N TRP A 348 0.40 -14.27 21.73
CA TRP A 348 0.70 -13.53 22.96
C TRP A 348 2.13 -13.02 22.99
N ALA A 349 3.10 -13.85 22.60
CA ALA A 349 4.51 -13.49 22.58
C ALA A 349 4.80 -12.37 21.59
N PHE A 350 4.21 -12.43 20.39
CA PHE A 350 4.31 -11.37 19.38
C PHE A 350 3.65 -10.06 19.84
N THR A 351 2.50 -10.15 20.51
CA THR A 351 1.79 -8.98 21.03
C THR A 351 2.57 -8.28 22.15
N HIS A 352 3.22 -9.03 23.04
CA HIS A 352 3.91 -8.50 24.22
C HIS A 352 5.45 -8.49 24.10
N GLN A 353 5.97 -8.65 22.88
CA GLN A 353 7.37 -8.98 22.61
C GLN A 353 8.38 -8.09 23.35
N GLU A 354 8.22 -6.77 23.28
CA GLU A 354 9.14 -5.81 23.92
C GLU A 354 9.19 -5.99 25.44
N ARG A 355 8.01 -6.09 26.07
CA ARG A 355 7.89 -6.32 27.52
C ARG A 355 8.53 -7.64 27.94
N LEU A 356 8.32 -8.71 27.16
CA LEU A 356 8.88 -10.03 27.46
C LEU A 356 10.41 -10.05 27.31
N LEU A 357 10.95 -9.37 26.31
CA LEU A 357 12.39 -9.19 26.13
C LEU A 357 13.01 -8.40 27.29
N GLU A 358 12.37 -7.32 27.73
CA GLU A 358 12.82 -6.54 28.89
C GLU A 358 12.78 -7.35 30.19
N GLU A 359 11.68 -8.07 30.42
CA GLU A 359 11.52 -8.93 31.60
C GLU A 359 12.56 -10.04 31.63
N ALA A 360 12.78 -10.73 30.50
CA ALA A 360 13.78 -11.79 30.39
C ALA A 360 15.22 -11.30 30.59
N LYS A 361 15.55 -10.10 30.09
CA LYS A 361 16.86 -9.47 30.30
C LYS A 361 17.12 -9.19 31.79
N ALA A 362 16.06 -8.87 32.54
CA ALA A 362 16.17 -8.59 33.96
C ALA A 362 16.17 -9.89 34.80
N ASP A 363 15.25 -10.80 34.53
CA ASP A 363 15.04 -12.03 35.30
C ASP A 363 14.23 -13.07 34.49
N GLU A 364 14.92 -14.10 33.99
CA GLU A 364 14.29 -15.20 33.23
C GLU A 364 13.32 -16.03 34.09
N GLU A 365 13.60 -16.21 35.39
CA GLU A 365 12.70 -16.97 36.27
C GLU A 365 11.39 -16.22 36.50
N ARG A 366 11.45 -14.88 36.58
CA ARG A 366 10.26 -14.04 36.62
C ARG A 366 9.42 -14.19 35.35
N LEU A 367 10.04 -14.13 34.17
CA LEU A 367 9.35 -14.39 32.90
C LEU A 367 8.70 -15.79 32.90
N ARG A 368 9.41 -16.82 33.36
CA ARG A 368 8.84 -18.18 33.46
C ARG A 368 7.64 -18.21 34.40
N GLY A 369 7.69 -17.52 35.54
CA GLY A 369 6.56 -17.35 36.44
C GLY A 369 5.36 -16.67 35.76
N HIS A 370 5.63 -15.64 34.96
CA HIS A 370 4.62 -14.94 34.16
C HIS A 370 3.95 -15.85 33.14
N ILE A 371 4.73 -16.62 32.38
CA ILE A 371 4.21 -17.56 31.39
C ILE A 371 3.32 -18.61 32.07
N LYS A 372 3.71 -19.11 33.25
CA LYS A 372 2.88 -20.06 34.02
C LYS A 372 1.57 -19.46 34.51
N ALA A 373 1.58 -18.17 34.88
CA ALA A 373 0.38 -17.47 35.31
C ALA A 373 -0.58 -17.24 34.12
N GLU A 374 -0.04 -16.84 32.95
CA GLU A 374 -0.81 -16.60 31.73
C GLU A 374 -1.33 -17.90 31.09
N PHE A 375 -0.51 -18.95 31.11
CA PHE A 375 -0.79 -20.25 30.53
C PHE A 375 -0.66 -21.37 31.59
N PRO A 376 -1.62 -21.51 32.51
CA PRO A 376 -1.56 -22.56 33.54
C PRO A 376 -1.43 -23.98 32.99
N SER A 377 -1.92 -24.20 31.76
CA SER A 377 -1.83 -25.45 31.01
C SER A 377 -0.39 -25.96 30.81
N VAL A 378 0.61 -25.06 30.76
CA VAL A 378 2.02 -25.42 30.52
C VAL A 378 2.84 -25.50 31.80
N ALA A 379 2.26 -25.17 32.96
CA ALA A 379 3.01 -24.95 34.20
C ALA A 379 3.75 -26.17 34.73
N SER A 380 3.21 -27.37 34.52
CA SER A 380 3.84 -28.64 34.91
C SER A 380 4.98 -29.07 34.00
N CYS A 381 5.09 -28.47 32.80
CA CYS A 381 6.04 -28.86 31.77
C CYS A 381 7.14 -27.81 31.54
N LEU A 382 6.83 -26.51 31.67
CA LEU A 382 7.78 -25.43 31.43
C LEU A 382 8.99 -25.49 32.37
N GLY A 383 10.20 -25.45 31.81
CA GLY A 383 11.47 -25.54 32.55
C GLY A 383 11.91 -26.98 32.86
N THR A 384 11.10 -27.99 32.56
CA THR A 384 11.45 -29.38 32.83
C THR A 384 12.52 -29.92 31.87
N PRO A 385 13.28 -30.97 32.26
CA PRO A 385 14.19 -31.65 31.35
C PRO A 385 13.52 -32.18 30.09
N VAL A 386 12.23 -32.54 30.15
CA VAL A 386 11.45 -33.03 29.01
C VAL A 386 11.26 -31.92 27.97
N ALA A 387 10.82 -30.73 28.40
CA ALA A 387 10.65 -29.57 27.52
C ALA A 387 11.98 -29.15 26.89
N LYS A 388 13.03 -29.05 27.70
CA LYS A 388 14.40 -28.74 27.23
C LYS A 388 14.91 -29.75 26.22
N ASN A 389 14.69 -31.05 26.45
CA ASN A 389 15.08 -32.09 25.50
C ASN A 389 14.29 -32.01 24.18
N LYS A 390 13.00 -31.66 24.21
CA LYS A 390 12.24 -31.40 22.96
C LYS A 390 12.83 -30.21 22.20
N LEU A 391 13.18 -29.12 22.88
CA LEU A 391 13.79 -27.95 22.25
C LEU A 391 15.16 -28.27 21.64
N VAL A 392 16.00 -29.05 22.35
CA VAL A 392 17.27 -29.57 21.82
C VAL A 392 17.03 -30.41 20.54
N LYS A 393 15.96 -31.20 20.48
CA LYS A 393 15.60 -31.94 19.26
C LYS A 393 15.21 -31.01 18.10
N SER A 394 14.50 -29.90 18.38
CA SER A 394 14.23 -28.85 17.36
C SER A 394 15.50 -28.26 16.76
N LEU A 395 16.49 -27.95 17.61
CA LEU A 395 17.77 -27.43 17.15
C LEU A 395 18.57 -28.47 16.34
N ARG A 396 18.54 -29.74 16.77
CA ARG A 396 19.17 -30.84 16.01
C ARG A 396 18.49 -31.08 14.66
N TRP A 397 17.17 -30.89 14.57
CA TRP A 397 16.45 -30.96 13.29
C TRP A 397 16.92 -29.89 12.32
N ALA A 398 17.15 -28.65 12.80
CA ALA A 398 17.70 -27.57 11.98
C ALA A 398 19.15 -27.87 11.52
N VAL A 399 19.98 -28.44 12.40
CA VAL A 399 21.34 -28.91 12.05
C VAL A 399 21.29 -30.02 11.00
N ALA A 400 20.39 -31.00 11.14
CA ALA A 400 20.22 -32.10 10.19
C ALA A 400 19.81 -31.62 8.79
N ASN A 401 19.11 -30.48 8.72
CA ASN A 401 18.74 -29.80 7.48
C ASN A 401 19.79 -28.77 7.02
N ALA A 402 20.94 -28.65 7.70
CA ALA A 402 21.99 -27.68 7.42
C ALA A 402 21.47 -26.23 7.32
N LEU A 403 20.51 -25.86 8.16
CA LEU A 403 19.87 -24.55 8.12
C LEU A 403 20.81 -23.47 8.69
N PRO A 404 20.84 -22.27 8.09
CA PRO A 404 21.56 -21.15 8.69
C PRO A 404 20.93 -20.71 10.01
N VAL A 405 21.73 -20.12 10.88
CA VAL A 405 21.32 -19.65 12.21
C VAL A 405 20.60 -18.31 12.08
N MET A 406 19.37 -18.34 11.58
CA MET A 406 18.54 -17.15 11.38
C MET A 406 17.05 -17.49 11.42
N THR A 407 16.21 -16.50 11.74
CA THR A 407 14.75 -16.61 11.74
C THR A 407 14.12 -15.30 11.24
N PRO A 408 12.95 -15.33 10.60
CA PRO A 408 12.18 -16.52 10.21
C PRO A 408 12.79 -17.22 8.98
N GLN A 409 12.48 -18.50 8.79
CA GLN A 409 12.69 -19.20 7.52
C GLN A 409 11.44 -20.00 7.19
N LEU A 410 10.79 -19.71 6.05
CA LEU A 410 9.63 -20.47 5.59
C LEU A 410 10.05 -21.48 4.51
N PHE A 411 9.61 -22.72 4.66
CA PHE A 411 9.74 -23.76 3.65
C PHE A 411 8.36 -24.14 3.14
N VAL A 412 8.17 -24.19 1.83
CA VAL A 412 6.92 -24.65 1.19
C VAL A 412 7.27 -25.81 0.27
N ARG A 413 6.66 -26.97 0.53
CA ARG A 413 6.98 -28.25 -0.13
C ARG A 413 8.48 -28.56 -0.09
N GLY A 414 9.09 -28.30 1.06
CA GLY A 414 10.51 -28.51 1.30
C GLY A 414 11.43 -27.48 0.64
N ARG A 415 10.94 -26.51 -0.15
CA ARG A 415 11.76 -25.44 -0.75
C ARG A 415 11.74 -24.19 0.13
N ARG A 416 12.89 -23.57 0.37
CA ARG A 416 13.03 -22.38 1.22
C ARG A 416 12.59 -21.11 0.47
N LEU A 417 11.71 -20.31 1.07
CA LEU A 417 11.46 -18.93 0.65
C LEU A 417 12.71 -18.07 0.90
N CYS A 418 13.18 -17.35 -0.11
CA CYS A 418 14.35 -16.48 0.04
C CYS A 418 14.11 -15.39 1.07
N ASP A 419 15.15 -15.02 1.82
CA ASP A 419 15.05 -13.98 2.83
C ASP A 419 14.64 -12.64 2.20
N GLU A 420 15.16 -12.35 1.00
CA GLU A 420 14.84 -11.15 0.24
C GLU A 420 13.40 -11.14 -0.29
N ASP A 421 12.74 -12.30 -0.32
CA ASP A 421 11.36 -12.47 -0.78
C ASP A 421 10.36 -12.50 0.38
N THR A 422 10.81 -12.32 1.63
CA THR A 422 9.92 -12.26 2.81
C THR A 422 9.22 -10.90 2.99
N ASP A 423 9.60 -9.91 2.18
CA ASP A 423 9.10 -8.53 2.19
C ASP A 423 8.20 -8.28 0.96
N LEU A 424 8.58 -7.38 0.04
CA LEU A 424 7.72 -6.98 -1.09
C LEU A 424 7.46 -8.11 -2.11
N GLY A 425 8.34 -9.11 -2.19
CA GLY A 425 8.20 -10.26 -3.08
C GLY A 425 7.35 -11.41 -2.54
N LEU A 426 6.87 -11.30 -1.29
CA LEU A 426 6.26 -12.41 -0.55
C LEU A 426 5.09 -13.03 -1.31
N GLU A 427 4.10 -12.24 -1.70
CA GLU A 427 2.89 -12.77 -2.32
C GLU A 427 3.17 -13.38 -3.70
N TYR A 428 4.08 -12.77 -4.46
CA TYR A 428 4.49 -13.25 -5.77
C TYR A 428 5.20 -14.61 -5.68
N THR A 429 6.21 -14.71 -4.81
CA THR A 429 7.02 -15.93 -4.66
C THR A 429 6.19 -17.03 -4.01
N LEU A 430 5.51 -16.72 -2.91
CA LEU A 430 4.74 -17.70 -2.15
C LEU A 430 3.57 -18.27 -2.96
N SER A 431 2.86 -17.45 -3.75
CA SER A 431 1.78 -17.95 -4.62
C SER A 431 2.28 -18.95 -5.66
N ARG A 432 3.50 -18.77 -6.20
CA ARG A 432 4.15 -19.71 -7.13
C ARG A 432 4.63 -20.99 -6.45
N MET A 433 5.22 -20.88 -5.27
CA MET A 433 5.61 -22.03 -4.47
C MET A 433 4.38 -22.90 -4.10
N ILE A 434 3.26 -22.26 -3.72
CA ILE A 434 1.97 -22.93 -3.47
C ILE A 434 1.40 -23.54 -4.75
N GLY A 435 1.47 -22.82 -5.87
CA GLY A 435 1.04 -23.31 -7.19
C GLY A 435 1.84 -24.50 -7.70
N GLY A 436 3.03 -24.74 -7.13
CA GLY A 436 3.92 -25.82 -7.55
C GLY A 436 4.58 -25.49 -8.88
N ALA A 437 4.96 -24.22 -9.06
CA ALA A 437 5.66 -23.74 -10.25
C ALA A 437 6.78 -24.73 -10.62
N ARG A 438 6.62 -25.30 -11.83
CA ARG A 438 7.54 -26.23 -12.48
C ARG A 438 8.63 -25.48 -13.21
#